data_AF-A0A2T4GGE9-F1
#
_entry.id   AF-A0A2T4GGE9-F1
#
_cell.length_a   1.000
_cell.length_b   1.000
_cell.length_c   1.000
_cell.angle_alpha   90.00
_cell.angle_beta   90.00
_cell.angle_gamma   90.00
#
_symmetry.space_group_name_H-M   'P 1'
#
loop_
_entity.id
_entity.type
_entity.pdbx_description
1 polymer ?
#
loop_
_entity_poly.entity_id
_entity_poly.type
_entity_poly.pdbx_seq_one_letter_code
_entity_poly.pdbx_strand_id
1 'polypeptide(L)'
;MTLSNAPAVDKCRCPIAKADYEVEGELGTTVTCPDCHLEEVTTQKPDDTEQPGVKQASLPDEQRVYIAFKGSTSLKKIAHRNPSDQSIISAIKKRKKTQQPVRKLINEYGIPTLVTSLRFLIDQEIFASMDAARCRFPDLFLEEQASPRPEEEQETATGHLPTKEIEPLDGECNQSNEADGGFVPFLTQMQLLLEHACFAFGQREMQQELDKWDCSCAEAVSLQTWIDLFRNNKTFETEDNAGSLSNLLSSVGKIQNIVIHRLDLNFFQINQFLLDAEEFVRLLDAPIYLDAVKPLRGRIDEVLLMANRDAASIHNEADRKVAEIEAQREKLNQEEEDVKRHQSESLKNIRDSIERDIFAAMGQAKDVLPDIGLAENRVTS
;
A
#
# COMPACT_ATOMS: atom_id res chain seq x y z
N MET A 1 -42.63 31.29 18.11
CA MET A 1 -41.83 32.49 17.82
C MET A 1 -40.66 32.05 16.93
N THR A 2 -40.52 32.74 15.79
CA THR A 2 -39.38 32.82 14.85
C THR A 2 -38.81 31.53 14.24
N LEU A 3 -39.31 31.19 13.04
CA LEU A 3 -38.50 30.64 11.94
C LEU A 3 -37.80 31.81 11.22
N SER A 4 -36.50 31.69 10.97
CA SER A 4 -35.71 32.61 10.15
C SER A 4 -35.48 31.97 8.78
N ASN A 5 -35.98 32.60 7.72
CA ASN A 5 -35.74 32.24 6.31
C ASN A 5 -34.58 33.09 5.78
N ALA A 6 -33.61 32.43 5.13
CA ALA A 6 -32.59 33.07 4.31
C ALA A 6 -33.18 33.58 2.97
N PRO A 7 -32.65 34.66 2.37
CA PRO A 7 -33.16 35.18 1.10
C PRO A 7 -32.64 34.38 -0.09
N ALA A 8 -33.54 34.06 -1.02
CA ALA A 8 -33.22 33.51 -2.33
C ALA A 8 -32.51 34.56 -3.19
N VAL A 9 -31.44 34.16 -3.88
CA VAL A 9 -30.76 35.01 -4.87
C VAL A 9 -31.58 34.94 -6.18
N ASP A 10 -32.35 35.98 -6.45
CA ASP A 10 -33.20 36.12 -7.64
C ASP A 10 -32.36 36.36 -8.91
N LYS A 11 -32.57 35.55 -9.95
CA LYS A 11 -32.01 35.76 -11.29
C LYS A 11 -32.99 36.57 -12.15
N CYS A 12 -32.51 37.55 -12.90
CA CYS A 12 -33.35 38.39 -13.77
C CYS A 12 -33.99 37.54 -14.90
N ARG A 13 -35.28 37.80 -15.20
CA ARG A 13 -36.11 37.02 -16.15
C ARG A 13 -36.64 37.85 -17.33
N CYS A 14 -36.02 38.98 -17.65
CA CYS A 14 -36.50 39.88 -18.71
C CYS A 14 -36.36 39.25 -20.11
N PRO A 15 -37.43 39.26 -20.94
CA PRO A 15 -37.40 38.67 -22.27
C PRO A 15 -36.83 39.63 -23.33
N ILE A 16 -35.56 39.38 -23.71
CA ILE A 16 -34.89 39.70 -24.99
C ILE A 16 -34.83 41.17 -25.41
N ALA A 17 -33.60 41.69 -25.45
CA ALA A 17 -33.13 42.49 -26.59
C ALA A 17 -31.74 42.01 -27.02
N LYS A 18 -31.73 41.11 -28.02
CA LYS A 18 -30.61 41.01 -28.97
C LYS A 18 -30.56 42.35 -29.71
N ALA A 19 -29.65 43.23 -29.33
CA ALA A 19 -29.25 44.37 -30.14
C ALA A 19 -27.77 44.58 -29.92
N ASP A 20 -27.02 44.56 -31.01
CA ASP A 20 -25.57 44.73 -31.06
C ASP A 20 -25.17 46.04 -30.37
N TYR A 21 -24.41 45.93 -29.29
CA TYR A 21 -23.58 47.00 -28.79
C TYR A 21 -22.16 46.45 -28.59
N GLU A 22 -21.24 46.89 -29.44
CA GLU A 22 -19.81 46.78 -29.19
C GLU A 22 -19.51 47.69 -27.99
N VAL A 23 -19.23 47.09 -26.83
CA VAL A 23 -18.64 47.81 -25.68
C VAL A 23 -17.26 47.21 -25.46
N GLU A 24 -16.25 47.94 -25.93
CA GLU A 24 -14.88 47.79 -25.46
C GLU A 24 -14.86 48.17 -23.97
N GLY A 25 -14.63 47.19 -23.08
CA GLY A 25 -14.62 47.42 -21.64
C GLY A 25 -13.69 46.45 -20.91
N GLU A 26 -12.77 47.02 -20.13
CA GLU A 26 -11.78 46.34 -19.29
C GLU A 26 -12.38 45.33 -18.29
N LEU A 27 -11.58 44.31 -17.95
CA LEU A 27 -11.87 43.31 -16.93
C LEU A 27 -12.31 43.96 -15.60
N GLY A 28 -13.56 43.73 -15.20
CA GLY A 28 -14.05 44.00 -13.84
C GLY A 28 -15.21 45.00 -13.69
N THR A 29 -15.95 45.35 -14.74
CA THR A 29 -17.13 46.22 -14.61
C THR A 29 -18.44 45.43 -14.48
N THR A 30 -19.19 45.66 -13.40
CA THR A 30 -20.57 45.17 -13.19
C THR A 30 -21.54 45.94 -14.08
N VAL A 31 -22.21 45.24 -15.00
CA VAL A 31 -23.26 45.82 -15.84
C VAL A 31 -24.62 45.55 -15.18
N THR A 32 -25.32 46.62 -14.81
CA THR A 32 -26.68 46.55 -14.25
C THR A 32 -27.69 46.47 -15.39
N CYS A 33 -28.63 45.52 -15.33
CA CYS A 33 -29.72 45.48 -16.31
C CYS A 33 -30.60 46.75 -16.17
N PRO A 34 -30.81 47.54 -17.23
CA PRO A 34 -31.56 48.79 -17.14
C PRO A 34 -33.06 48.61 -16.87
N ASP A 35 -33.61 47.41 -17.04
CA ASP A 35 -35.03 47.13 -16.79
C ASP A 35 -35.31 46.57 -15.39
N CYS A 36 -34.37 45.82 -14.79
CA CYS A 36 -34.56 45.14 -13.50
C CYS A 36 -33.56 45.55 -12.40
N HIS A 37 -32.54 46.36 -12.72
CA HIS A 37 -31.51 46.87 -11.81
C HIS A 37 -30.76 45.82 -10.96
N LEU A 38 -30.78 44.53 -11.35
CA LEU A 38 -30.03 43.45 -10.71
C LEU A 38 -28.65 43.23 -11.37
N GLU A 39 -27.65 42.89 -10.55
CA GLU A 39 -26.27 42.59 -10.97
C GLU A 39 -26.15 41.13 -11.47
N GLU A 40 -25.60 40.91 -12.67
CA GLU A 40 -25.36 39.57 -13.22
C GLU A 40 -23.94 39.07 -12.93
N VAL A 41 -23.82 37.88 -12.32
CA VAL A 41 -22.57 37.12 -12.17
C VAL A 41 -22.51 36.04 -13.24
N THR A 42 -21.65 36.21 -14.24
CA THR A 42 -21.43 35.24 -15.31
C THR A 42 -20.71 34.00 -14.77
N THR A 43 -21.43 32.88 -14.65
CA THR A 43 -20.85 31.54 -14.47
C THR A 43 -21.02 30.77 -15.77
N GLN A 44 -19.93 30.58 -16.51
CA GLN A 44 -19.95 29.90 -17.80
C GLN A 44 -19.68 28.39 -17.60
N LYS A 45 -20.68 27.58 -17.89
CA LYS A 45 -20.56 26.14 -18.20
C LYS A 45 -20.24 26.02 -19.70
N PRO A 46 -19.32 25.15 -20.16
CA PRO A 46 -19.07 24.98 -21.58
C PRO A 46 -20.14 24.06 -22.18
N ASP A 47 -20.77 24.52 -23.25
CA ASP A 47 -21.71 23.78 -24.10
C ASP A 47 -20.99 23.31 -25.36
N ASP A 48 -21.38 22.13 -25.81
CA ASP A 48 -20.87 21.43 -26.98
C ASP A 48 -21.29 22.15 -28.26
N THR A 49 -20.34 22.69 -29.03
CA THR A 49 -20.54 22.91 -30.46
C THR A 49 -19.22 22.84 -31.22
N GLU A 50 -19.11 21.83 -32.10
CA GLU A 50 -18.04 21.71 -33.07
C GLU A 50 -18.04 22.89 -34.06
N GLN A 51 -16.94 23.66 -34.09
CA GLN A 51 -16.46 24.33 -35.30
C GLN A 51 -14.91 24.44 -35.29
N PRO A 52 -14.27 24.54 -36.47
CA PRO A 52 -12.96 23.96 -36.74
C PRO A 52 -11.78 24.89 -36.42
N GLY A 53 -10.73 24.31 -35.83
CA GLY A 53 -9.36 24.73 -36.12
C GLY A 53 -8.75 25.84 -35.28
N VAL A 54 -8.69 25.67 -33.95
CA VAL A 54 -7.55 26.18 -33.15
C VAL A 54 -7.12 25.06 -32.20
N LYS A 55 -6.03 24.37 -32.52
CA LYS A 55 -5.37 23.47 -31.57
C LYS A 55 -4.80 24.35 -30.44
N GLN A 56 -5.52 24.49 -29.33
CA GLN A 56 -4.89 24.84 -28.06
C GLN A 56 -3.82 23.77 -27.82
N ALA A 57 -2.56 24.18 -27.87
CA ALA A 57 -1.43 23.28 -27.63
C ALA A 57 -1.57 22.77 -26.20
N SER A 58 -1.96 21.50 -26.05
CA SER A 58 -1.95 20.81 -24.77
C SER A 58 -0.55 20.97 -24.16
N LEU A 59 -0.45 21.61 -23.00
CA LEU A 59 0.80 21.72 -22.28
C LEU A 59 1.22 20.32 -21.80
N PRO A 60 2.51 19.97 -21.85
CA PRO A 60 2.99 18.71 -21.30
C PRO A 60 2.84 18.72 -19.78
N ASP A 61 2.50 17.57 -19.22
CA ASP A 61 2.52 17.35 -17.78
C ASP A 61 3.91 17.69 -17.20
N GLU A 62 3.92 18.56 -16.20
CA GLU A 62 5.15 19.10 -15.58
C GLU A 62 5.99 18.00 -14.93
N GLN A 63 5.34 16.99 -14.35
CA GLN A 63 6.00 15.85 -13.71
C GLN A 63 6.76 15.01 -14.75
N ARG A 64 6.10 14.65 -15.87
CA ARG A 64 6.75 13.99 -17.02
C ARG A 64 7.93 14.79 -17.56
N VAL A 65 7.81 16.12 -17.65
CA VAL A 65 8.92 17.00 -18.06
C VAL A 65 10.06 16.94 -17.05
N TYR A 66 9.78 17.05 -15.75
CA TYR A 66 10.81 16.97 -14.72
C TYR A 66 11.57 15.63 -14.75
N ILE A 67 10.89 14.48 -14.75
CA ILE A 67 11.52 13.15 -14.84
C ILE A 67 12.42 13.06 -16.08
N ALA A 68 11.90 13.48 -17.23
CA ALA A 68 12.63 13.42 -18.49
C ALA A 68 13.88 14.29 -18.49
N PHE A 69 13.96 15.33 -17.65
CA PHE A 69 15.07 16.27 -17.54
C PHE A 69 15.89 16.21 -16.23
N LYS A 70 15.47 15.40 -15.25
CA LYS A 70 16.15 15.17 -13.96
C LYS A 70 17.57 14.62 -14.16
N GLY A 71 18.57 15.18 -13.48
CA GLY A 71 19.99 14.80 -13.67
C GLY A 71 20.66 15.39 -14.91
N SER A 72 20.05 16.36 -15.60
CA SER A 72 20.66 17.01 -16.76
C SER A 72 21.77 17.95 -16.32
N THR A 73 23.03 17.59 -16.54
CA THR A 73 24.17 18.46 -16.18
C THR A 73 24.12 19.81 -16.90
N SER A 74 23.61 19.84 -18.14
CA SER A 74 23.44 21.08 -18.89
C SER A 74 22.28 21.93 -18.38
N LEU A 75 21.20 21.31 -17.89
CA LEU A 75 20.08 22.06 -17.32
C LEU A 75 20.43 22.57 -15.91
N LYS A 76 21.07 21.74 -15.08
CA LYS A 76 21.54 22.10 -13.74
C LYS A 76 22.51 23.28 -13.75
N LYS A 77 23.41 23.34 -14.76
CA LYS A 77 24.36 24.46 -14.92
C LYS A 77 23.69 25.80 -15.25
N ILE A 78 22.54 25.76 -15.92
CA ILE A 78 21.84 26.97 -16.36
C ILE A 78 20.67 27.35 -15.45
N ALA A 79 20.20 26.43 -14.60
CA ALA A 79 19.06 26.65 -13.70
C ALA A 79 19.27 27.86 -12.77
N HIS A 80 20.47 28.05 -12.23
CA HIS A 80 20.79 29.16 -11.32
C HIS A 80 21.09 30.50 -12.01
N ARG A 81 20.88 30.63 -13.33
CA ARG A 81 21.40 31.77 -14.12
C ARG A 81 20.35 32.48 -15.00
N ASN A 82 19.06 32.30 -14.71
CA ASN A 82 17.95 32.82 -15.53
C ASN A 82 18.19 32.62 -17.04
N PRO A 83 18.12 31.37 -17.51
CA PRO A 83 18.65 31.01 -18.82
C PRO A 83 17.81 31.54 -19.99
N SER A 84 18.49 31.99 -21.04
CA SER A 84 17.85 32.32 -22.31
C SER A 84 17.20 31.09 -22.97
N ASP A 85 16.20 31.31 -23.83
CA ASP A 85 15.50 30.25 -24.57
C ASP A 85 16.50 29.40 -25.36
N GLN A 86 17.54 30.02 -25.92
CA GLN A 86 18.56 29.31 -26.66
C GLN A 86 19.40 28.37 -25.79
N SER A 87 19.64 28.73 -24.53
CA SER A 87 20.31 27.87 -23.56
C SER A 87 19.45 26.65 -23.21
N ILE A 88 18.14 26.85 -23.02
CA ILE A 88 17.17 25.78 -22.77
C ILE A 88 17.05 24.87 -24.01
N ILE A 89 16.89 25.44 -25.21
CA ILE A 89 16.85 24.69 -26.49
C ILE A 89 18.11 23.84 -26.67
N SER A 90 19.28 24.39 -26.34
CA SER A 90 20.56 23.66 -26.42
C SER A 90 20.59 22.48 -25.44
N ALA A 91 20.08 22.67 -24.22
CA ALA A 91 19.96 21.60 -23.24
C ALA A 91 18.97 20.51 -23.69
N ILE A 92 17.82 20.89 -24.27
CA ILE A 92 16.84 19.97 -24.87
C ILE A 92 17.48 19.15 -26.00
N LYS A 93 18.14 19.81 -26.96
CA LYS A 93 18.81 19.14 -28.09
C LYS A 93 19.91 18.19 -27.63
N LYS A 94 20.68 18.56 -26.60
CA LYS A 94 21.72 17.72 -26.04
C LYS A 94 21.12 16.48 -25.36
N ARG A 95 20.08 16.66 -24.55
CA ARG A 95 19.44 15.56 -23.82
C ARG A 95 18.61 14.65 -24.73
N LYS A 96 18.04 15.18 -25.82
CA LYS A 96 17.40 14.38 -26.90
C LYS A 96 18.33 13.30 -27.46
N LYS A 97 19.64 13.57 -27.54
CA LYS A 97 20.61 12.59 -28.06
C LYS A 97 20.71 11.37 -27.15
N THR A 98 20.66 11.56 -25.83
CA THR A 98 20.93 10.52 -24.83
C THR A 98 19.67 9.91 -24.21
N GLN A 99 18.55 10.62 -24.16
CA GLN A 99 17.37 10.20 -23.41
C GLN A 99 16.15 10.00 -24.32
N GLN A 100 15.61 8.77 -24.32
CA GLN A 100 14.42 8.39 -25.08
C GLN A 100 13.13 9.10 -24.63
N PRO A 101 12.89 9.34 -23.32
CA PRO A 101 11.73 10.11 -22.86
C PRO A 101 11.65 11.53 -23.43
N VAL A 102 12.80 12.19 -23.58
CA VAL A 102 12.89 13.53 -24.19
C VAL A 102 12.52 13.50 -25.67
N ARG A 103 12.87 12.44 -26.41
CA ARG A 103 12.46 12.29 -27.82
C ARG A 103 10.93 12.18 -27.95
N LYS A 104 10.30 11.40 -27.06
CA LYS A 104 8.83 11.26 -27.02
C LYS A 104 8.16 12.61 -26.75
N LEU A 105 8.59 13.32 -25.71
CA LEU A 105 8.05 14.64 -25.37
C LEU A 105 8.19 15.65 -26.51
N ILE A 106 9.34 15.66 -27.22
CA ILE A 106 9.55 16.57 -28.35
C ILE A 106 8.63 16.23 -29.52
N ASN A 107 8.37 14.95 -29.77
CA ASN A 107 7.47 14.52 -30.85
C ASN A 107 6.00 14.81 -30.51
N GLU A 108 5.62 14.73 -29.23
CA GLU A 108 4.26 14.92 -28.73
C GLU A 108 3.88 16.41 -28.64
N TYR A 109 4.79 17.26 -28.13
CA TYR A 109 4.47 18.66 -27.79
C TYR A 109 5.31 19.71 -28.54
N GLY A 110 6.40 19.30 -29.20
CA GLY A 110 7.33 20.21 -29.87
C GLY A 110 8.31 20.91 -28.92
N ILE A 111 9.40 21.43 -29.49
CA ILE A 111 10.44 22.15 -28.73
C ILE A 111 9.92 23.44 -28.09
N PRO A 112 9.14 24.31 -28.76
CA PRO A 112 8.69 25.58 -28.18
C PRO A 112 7.90 25.38 -26.87
N THR A 113 6.95 24.46 -26.87
CA THR A 113 6.13 24.13 -25.69
C THR A 113 6.98 23.61 -24.54
N LEU A 114 7.98 22.76 -24.83
CA LEU A 114 8.92 22.27 -23.82
C LEU A 114 9.83 23.36 -23.27
N VAL A 115 10.21 24.36 -24.08
CA VAL A 115 10.99 25.51 -23.60
C VAL A 115 10.17 26.31 -22.60
N THR A 116 8.88 26.54 -22.88
CA THR A 116 7.96 27.22 -21.95
C THR A 116 7.81 26.45 -20.64
N SER A 117 7.52 25.15 -20.68
CA SER A 117 7.40 24.33 -19.46
C SER A 117 8.71 24.24 -18.68
N LEU A 118 9.85 24.05 -19.36
CA LEU A 118 11.15 24.02 -18.70
C LEU A 118 11.55 25.36 -18.10
N ARG A 119 11.18 26.49 -18.74
CA ARG A 119 11.39 27.81 -18.16
C ARG A 119 10.62 27.95 -16.86
N PHE A 120 9.32 27.63 -16.86
CA PHE A 120 8.50 27.68 -15.66
C PHE A 120 9.11 26.85 -14.51
N LEU A 121 9.56 25.63 -14.80
CA LEU A 121 10.20 24.77 -13.79
C LEU A 121 11.57 25.28 -13.33
N ILE A 122 12.34 25.94 -14.19
CA ILE A 122 13.63 26.54 -13.84
C ILE A 122 13.41 27.79 -12.98
N ASP A 123 12.41 28.61 -13.30
CA ASP A 123 12.05 29.81 -12.54
C ASP A 123 11.56 29.47 -11.12
N GLN A 124 10.98 28.28 -10.93
CA GLN A 124 10.64 27.71 -9.62
C GLN A 124 11.81 26.98 -8.92
N GLU A 125 13.03 27.09 -9.46
CA GLU A 125 14.25 26.46 -8.95
C GLU A 125 14.20 24.93 -8.78
N ILE A 126 13.24 24.26 -9.41
CA ILE A 126 13.00 22.81 -9.26
C ILE A 126 14.19 21.96 -9.73
N PHE A 127 14.98 22.44 -10.69
CA PHE A 127 16.19 21.74 -11.14
C PHE A 127 17.46 22.14 -10.38
N ALA A 128 17.36 23.19 -9.55
CA ALA A 128 18.43 23.79 -8.78
C ALA A 128 18.43 23.29 -7.33
N SER A 129 17.25 23.18 -6.72
CA SER A 129 17.04 22.71 -5.36
C SER A 129 16.32 21.35 -5.35
N MET A 130 16.89 20.38 -4.61
CA MET A 130 16.23 19.09 -4.38
C MET A 130 14.94 19.28 -3.57
N ASP A 131 14.94 20.25 -2.66
CA ASP A 131 13.79 20.57 -1.81
C ASP A 131 12.66 21.19 -2.62
N ALA A 132 12.96 22.14 -3.52
CA ALA A 132 11.97 22.70 -4.43
C ALA A 132 11.32 21.62 -5.33
N ALA A 133 12.11 20.64 -5.78
CA ALA A 133 11.58 19.50 -6.52
C ALA A 133 10.70 18.59 -5.65
N ARG A 134 11.07 18.36 -4.39
CA ARG A 134 10.29 17.57 -3.43
C ARG A 134 8.96 18.24 -3.11
N CYS A 135 8.94 19.55 -2.88
CA CYS A 135 7.70 20.29 -2.66
C CYS A 135 6.77 20.25 -3.89
N ARG A 136 7.32 20.33 -5.11
CA ARG A 136 6.51 20.37 -6.34
C ARG A 136 6.02 18.99 -6.78
N PHE A 137 6.84 17.95 -6.60
CA PHE A 137 6.56 16.59 -7.04
C PHE A 137 6.83 15.57 -5.92
N PRO A 138 6.08 15.63 -4.80
CA PRO A 138 6.32 14.75 -3.65
C PRO A 138 6.32 13.28 -4.05
N ASP A 139 5.39 12.88 -4.92
CA ASP A 139 5.23 11.51 -5.41
C ASP A 139 6.48 10.94 -6.12
N LEU A 140 7.31 11.78 -6.76
CA LEU A 140 8.51 11.32 -7.45
C LEU A 140 9.65 10.92 -6.52
N PHE A 141 9.65 11.46 -5.31
CA PHE A 141 10.61 11.10 -4.27
C PHE A 141 10.10 9.95 -3.41
N LEU A 142 8.81 9.58 -3.55
CA LEU A 142 8.25 8.33 -3.03
C LEU A 142 8.76 7.12 -3.83
N GLU A 143 8.97 7.28 -5.15
CA GLU A 143 9.34 6.18 -6.05
C GLU A 143 10.87 6.01 -6.23
N GLU A 144 11.66 7.08 -6.13
CA GLU A 144 13.12 7.01 -6.31
C GLU A 144 13.87 6.34 -5.14
N GLN A 145 13.22 6.20 -3.99
CA GLN A 145 13.74 5.43 -2.84
C GLN A 145 13.58 3.90 -3.03
N ALA A 146 12.97 3.45 -4.13
CA ALA A 146 12.71 2.04 -4.45
C ALA A 146 13.78 1.38 -5.34
N SER A 147 14.90 2.05 -5.66
CA SER A 147 15.99 1.44 -6.44
C SER A 147 17.05 0.84 -5.50
N PRO A 148 17.28 -0.48 -5.49
CA PRO A 148 18.37 -1.08 -4.74
C PRO A 148 19.70 -0.57 -5.31
N ARG A 149 20.52 0.07 -4.47
CA ARG A 149 21.93 0.32 -4.78
C ARG A 149 22.71 -0.89 -4.27
N PRO A 150 23.69 -1.44 -5.02
CA PRO A 150 24.50 -2.56 -4.52
C PRO A 150 25.32 -2.07 -3.32
N GLU A 151 25.11 -2.68 -2.16
CA GLU A 151 25.89 -2.46 -0.96
C GLU A 151 27.27 -3.09 -1.14
N GLU A 152 28.32 -2.29 -0.91
CA GLU A 152 29.68 -2.80 -0.75
C GLU A 152 29.82 -3.40 0.65
N GLU A 153 30.28 -4.65 0.66
CA GLU A 153 30.50 -5.51 1.81
C GLU A 153 31.49 -4.89 2.81
N GLN A 154 31.12 -4.86 4.09
CA GLN A 154 32.09 -4.91 5.18
C GLN A 154 31.67 -5.94 6.24
N GLU A 155 32.45 -7.01 6.27
CA GLU A 155 32.55 -7.97 7.36
C GLU A 155 32.99 -7.27 8.66
N THR A 156 32.49 -7.72 9.80
CA THR A 156 33.39 -8.16 10.89
C THR A 156 32.66 -8.98 11.94
N ALA A 157 33.37 -10.03 12.34
CA ALA A 157 32.96 -11.14 13.19
C ALA A 157 32.73 -10.79 14.66
N THR A 158 31.95 -11.61 15.36
CA THR A 158 32.40 -12.66 16.32
C THR A 158 31.42 -12.76 17.49
N GLY A 159 30.95 -13.97 17.82
CA GLY A 159 30.49 -14.28 19.18
C GLY A 159 29.34 -15.27 19.27
N HIS A 160 29.64 -16.56 19.28
CA HIS A 160 28.70 -17.67 19.45
C HIS A 160 29.00 -18.38 20.77
N LEU A 161 27.98 -18.74 21.58
CA LEU A 161 27.86 -19.96 22.42
C LEU A 161 26.61 -19.90 23.36
N PRO A 162 26.04 -21.03 23.83
CA PRO A 162 24.99 -21.80 23.16
C PRO A 162 23.68 -21.91 23.98
N THR A 163 22.55 -22.12 23.29
CA THR A 163 21.24 -22.40 23.91
C THR A 163 20.97 -23.90 23.96
N LYS A 164 20.53 -24.37 25.13
CA LYS A 164 20.11 -25.75 25.40
C LYS A 164 18.85 -26.11 24.60
N GLU A 165 18.87 -27.35 24.14
CA GLU A 165 17.80 -28.14 23.53
C GLU A 165 16.53 -28.17 24.38
N ILE A 166 15.41 -27.77 23.77
CA ILE A 166 14.08 -28.33 24.01
C ILE A 166 13.38 -28.36 22.64
N GLU A 167 13.32 -29.53 22.00
CA GLU A 167 12.36 -29.78 20.93
C GLU A 167 10.94 -29.80 21.51
N PRO A 168 9.98 -29.22 20.77
CA PRO A 168 8.83 -30.03 20.40
C PRO A 168 8.41 -29.83 18.94
N LEU A 169 8.51 -30.93 18.19
CA LEU A 169 7.56 -31.47 17.21
C LEU A 169 6.60 -30.47 16.51
N ASP A 170 7.04 -30.06 15.32
CA ASP A 170 6.35 -30.27 14.04
C ASP A 170 4.87 -29.88 13.98
N GLY A 171 4.64 -28.60 13.69
CA GLY A 171 3.33 -28.06 13.33
C GLY A 171 3.41 -26.69 12.67
N GLU A 172 4.46 -26.44 11.87
CA GLU A 172 4.57 -25.20 11.09
C GLU A 172 3.57 -25.23 9.92
N CYS A 173 2.42 -24.57 10.11
CA CYS A 173 1.68 -24.05 8.98
C CYS A 173 2.43 -22.80 8.48
N ASN A 174 3.37 -23.02 7.56
CA ASN A 174 4.01 -21.98 6.78
C ASN A 174 2.92 -21.12 6.11
N GLN A 175 2.66 -19.94 6.66
CA GLN A 175 1.97 -18.87 5.94
C GLN A 175 3.00 -17.92 5.35
N SER A 176 3.73 -18.43 4.36
CA SER A 176 4.27 -17.59 3.29
C SER A 176 3.20 -17.52 2.19
N ASN A 177 2.20 -16.66 2.41
CA ASN A 177 1.38 -16.18 1.31
C ASN A 177 1.83 -14.76 0.97
N GLU A 178 2.54 -14.69 -0.14
CA GLU A 178 2.89 -13.48 -0.86
C GLU A 178 1.62 -12.63 -1.11
N ALA A 179 1.58 -11.47 -0.46
CA ALA A 179 0.87 -10.29 -0.93
C ALA A 179 1.81 -9.11 -0.70
N ASP A 180 2.77 -9.01 -1.63
CA ASP A 180 3.73 -7.93 -1.83
C ASP A 180 3.08 -6.55 -1.55
N GLY A 181 3.52 -5.88 -0.49
CA GLY A 181 3.37 -4.43 -0.32
C GLY A 181 2.04 -3.85 0.17
N GLY A 182 1.15 -4.61 0.82
CA GLY A 182 -0.20 -4.13 1.18
C GLY A 182 -0.29 -2.86 2.05
N PHE A 183 0.69 -2.61 2.92
CA PHE A 183 0.64 -1.51 3.90
C PHE A 183 1.69 -0.42 3.72
N VAL A 184 2.67 -0.64 2.84
CA VAL A 184 3.69 0.36 2.55
C VAL A 184 3.06 1.67 2.02
N PRO A 185 2.10 1.65 1.06
CA PRO A 185 1.45 2.88 0.60
C PRO A 185 0.70 3.63 1.71
N PHE A 186 0.10 2.90 2.65
CA PHE A 186 -0.58 3.49 3.79
C PHE A 186 0.40 4.20 4.72
N LEU A 187 1.52 3.56 5.06
CA LEU A 187 2.54 4.18 5.90
C LEU A 187 3.26 5.34 5.20
N THR A 188 3.38 5.32 3.88
CA THR A 188 3.87 6.47 3.11
C THR A 188 2.96 7.68 3.30
N GLN A 189 1.64 7.50 3.21
CA GLN A 189 0.69 8.57 3.45
C GLN A 189 0.74 9.06 4.90
N MET A 190 0.94 8.16 5.86
CA MET A 190 1.10 8.50 7.27
C MET A 190 2.37 9.34 7.48
N GLN A 191 3.51 8.95 6.89
CA GLN A 191 4.75 9.71 6.97
C GLN A 191 4.56 11.15 6.49
N LEU A 192 3.92 11.32 5.32
CA LEU A 192 3.65 12.65 4.78
C LEU A 192 2.78 13.49 5.73
N LEU A 193 1.72 12.91 6.28
CA LEU A 193 0.85 13.59 7.25
C LEU A 193 1.62 14.03 8.49
N LEU A 194 2.50 13.17 9.00
CA LEU A 194 3.33 13.47 10.16
C LEU A 194 4.38 14.55 9.88
N GLU A 195 5.01 14.53 8.70
CA GLU A 195 5.94 15.58 8.26
C GLU A 195 5.25 16.95 8.18
N HIS A 196 4.02 16.98 7.66
CA HIS A 196 3.18 18.18 7.64
C HIS A 196 2.78 18.66 9.04
N ALA A 197 2.44 17.75 9.95
CA ALA A 197 2.14 18.09 11.35
C ALA A 197 3.37 18.68 12.05
N CYS A 198 4.55 18.08 11.86
CA CYS A 198 5.81 18.57 12.40
C CYS A 198 6.17 19.94 11.86
N PHE A 199 6.01 20.16 10.55
CA PHE A 199 6.28 21.46 9.93
C PHE A 199 5.35 22.55 10.44
N ALA A 200 4.05 22.25 10.55
CA ALA A 200 3.07 23.19 11.11
C ALA A 200 3.37 23.53 12.58
N PHE A 201 3.86 22.58 13.36
CA PHE A 201 4.36 22.83 14.72
C PHE A 201 5.63 23.69 14.70
N GLY A 202 6.60 23.37 13.84
CA GLY A 202 7.85 24.10 13.71
C GLY A 202 7.64 25.57 13.33
N GLN A 203 6.66 25.86 12.48
CA GLN A 203 6.29 27.25 12.13
C GLN A 203 5.80 28.05 13.34
N ARG A 204 5.16 27.39 14.32
CA ARG A 204 4.62 28.04 15.52
C ARG A 204 5.67 28.17 16.61
N GLU A 205 6.41 27.09 16.88
CA GLU A 205 7.24 26.97 18.09
C GLU A 205 8.74 26.99 17.81
N MET A 206 9.19 26.74 16.57
CA MET A 206 10.60 26.48 16.24
C MET A 206 11.09 27.17 14.95
N GLN A 207 10.59 28.38 14.68
CA GLN A 207 10.91 29.10 13.43
C GLN A 207 12.43 29.28 13.19
N GLN A 208 13.21 29.48 14.26
CA GLN A 208 14.67 29.64 14.16
C GLN A 208 15.37 28.39 13.58
N GLU A 209 14.88 27.19 13.90
CA GLU A 209 15.43 25.95 13.35
C GLU A 209 14.98 25.75 11.90
N LEU A 210 13.74 26.13 11.56
CA LEU A 210 13.26 26.10 10.18
C LEU A 210 14.05 27.06 9.28
N ASP A 211 14.34 28.26 9.75
CA ASP A 211 15.14 29.26 9.00
C ASP A 211 16.57 28.74 8.76
N LYS A 212 17.13 27.97 9.71
CA LYS A 212 18.45 27.35 9.58
C LYS A 212 18.46 26.20 8.58
N TRP A 213 17.34 25.50 8.43
CA TRP A 213 17.17 24.43 7.44
C TRP A 213 16.84 24.96 6.06
N ASP A 214 16.53 26.25 5.90
CA ASP A 214 16.15 26.88 4.63
C ASP A 214 15.01 26.14 3.91
N CYS A 215 14.09 25.58 4.70
CA CYS A 215 13.01 24.72 4.20
C CYS A 215 11.72 25.53 4.04
N SER A 216 11.20 25.58 2.81
CA SER A 216 9.97 26.31 2.47
C SER A 216 8.69 25.49 2.55
N CYS A 217 8.79 24.16 2.71
CA CYS A 217 7.65 23.24 2.77
C CYS A 217 7.92 22.06 3.71
N ALA A 218 6.86 21.34 4.07
CA ALA A 218 6.95 20.19 4.97
C ALA A 218 7.73 19.02 4.37
N GLU A 219 7.61 18.80 3.06
CA GLU A 219 8.23 17.70 2.31
C GLU A 219 9.76 17.84 2.16
N ALA A 220 10.29 19.02 2.46
CA ALA A 220 11.73 19.29 2.45
C ALA A 220 12.43 18.64 3.66
N VAL A 221 11.71 18.43 4.77
CA VAL A 221 12.27 17.90 6.01
C VAL A 221 11.75 16.49 6.28
N SER A 222 12.67 15.54 6.33
CA SER A 222 12.32 14.14 6.59
C SER A 222 11.78 13.93 8.01
N LEU A 223 10.85 12.98 8.18
CA LEU A 223 10.33 12.63 9.50
C LEU A 223 11.45 12.30 10.52
N GLN A 224 12.48 11.55 10.13
CA GLN A 224 13.59 11.23 11.04
C GLN A 224 14.34 12.49 11.49
N THR A 225 14.51 13.49 10.62
CA THR A 225 15.14 14.77 10.99
C THR A 225 14.34 15.50 12.08
N TRP A 226 13.01 15.49 11.99
CA TRP A 226 12.13 16.02 13.03
C TRP A 226 12.28 15.26 14.35
N ILE A 227 12.27 13.94 14.29
CA ILE A 227 12.43 13.07 15.46
C ILE A 227 13.75 13.32 16.18
N ASP A 228 14.85 13.46 15.43
CA ASP A 228 16.17 13.75 15.99
C ASP A 228 16.22 15.15 16.61
N LEU A 229 15.59 16.15 15.97
CA LEU A 229 15.48 17.50 16.53
C LEU A 229 14.74 17.49 17.87
N PHE A 230 13.57 16.86 17.94
CA PHE A 230 12.76 16.81 19.16
C PHE A 230 13.46 16.06 20.29
N ARG A 231 14.21 15.01 19.97
CA ARG A 231 15.03 14.27 20.94
C ARG A 231 16.17 15.13 21.50
N ASN A 232 16.87 15.87 20.64
CA ASN A 232 18.01 16.69 21.05
C ASN A 232 17.58 17.93 21.86
N ASN A 233 16.46 18.54 21.49
CA ASN A 233 15.96 19.76 22.11
C ASN A 233 15.03 19.49 23.30
N LYS A 234 14.74 18.22 23.61
CA LYS A 234 13.88 17.81 24.72
C LYS A 234 12.50 18.50 24.67
N THR A 235 12.01 18.78 23.47
CA THR A 235 10.87 19.68 23.21
C THR A 235 9.58 19.25 23.93
N PHE A 236 9.43 17.94 24.17
CA PHE A 236 8.26 17.35 24.84
C PHE A 236 8.61 16.60 26.14
N GLU A 237 9.87 16.62 26.57
CA GLU A 237 10.31 15.88 27.76
C GLU A 237 9.76 16.54 29.05
N THR A 238 9.11 15.73 29.88
CA THR A 238 8.76 16.02 31.26
C THR A 238 9.36 14.95 32.17
N GLU A 239 9.46 15.21 33.48
CA GLU A 239 10.03 14.25 34.44
C GLU A 239 9.29 12.89 34.41
N ASP A 240 8.00 12.91 34.11
CA ASP A 240 7.14 11.73 34.13
C ASP A 240 7.09 10.95 32.80
N ASN A 241 7.51 11.56 31.68
CA ASN A 241 7.28 11.00 30.33
C ASN A 241 8.55 10.62 29.56
N ALA A 242 9.75 10.85 30.10
CA ALA A 242 10.99 10.72 29.33
C ALA A 242 11.15 9.33 28.65
N GLY A 243 10.78 8.26 29.37
CA GLY A 243 10.84 6.89 28.84
C GLY A 243 9.78 6.61 27.75
N SER A 244 8.53 7.02 27.97
CA SER A 244 7.45 6.81 27.01
C SER A 244 7.62 7.67 25.76
N LEU A 245 8.08 8.92 25.90
CA LEU A 245 8.37 9.82 24.79
C LEU A 245 9.48 9.28 23.88
N SER A 246 10.57 8.77 24.46
CA SER A 246 11.66 8.17 23.68
C SER A 246 11.17 6.99 22.84
N ASN A 247 10.33 6.13 23.43
CA ASN A 247 9.71 5.01 22.73
C ASN A 247 8.77 5.48 21.62
N LEU A 248 7.94 6.50 21.88
CA LEU A 248 7.03 7.10 20.91
C LEU A 248 7.79 7.67 19.70
N LEU A 249 8.79 8.52 19.95
CA LEU A 249 9.62 9.12 18.92
C LEU A 249 10.37 8.06 18.10
N SER A 250 10.89 7.02 18.77
CA SER A 250 11.51 5.87 18.09
C SER A 250 10.52 5.12 17.20
N SER A 251 9.29 4.90 17.69
CA SER A 251 8.24 4.24 16.92
C SER A 251 7.83 5.04 15.69
N VAL A 252 7.63 6.35 15.84
CA VAL A 252 7.29 7.25 14.73
C VAL A 252 8.43 7.32 13.71
N GLY A 253 9.69 7.39 14.15
CA GLY A 253 10.85 7.33 13.25
C GLY A 253 10.94 6.03 12.44
N LYS A 254 10.52 4.90 13.02
CA LYS A 254 10.48 3.60 12.30
C LYS A 254 9.51 3.60 11.12
N ILE A 255 8.47 4.44 11.12
CA ILE A 255 7.53 4.54 9.98
C ILE A 255 8.30 4.84 8.70
N GLN A 256 9.24 5.79 8.74
CA GLN A 256 10.06 6.13 7.59
C GLN A 256 10.98 4.99 7.17
N ASN A 257 11.62 4.29 8.13
CA ASN A 257 12.46 3.14 7.82
C ASN A 257 11.68 2.01 7.15
N ILE A 258 10.46 1.74 7.60
CA ILE A 258 9.59 0.72 6.99
C ILE A 258 9.21 1.10 5.56
N VAL A 259 8.89 2.36 5.32
CA VAL A 259 8.57 2.86 3.97
C VAL A 259 9.79 2.73 3.05
N ILE A 260 10.99 3.08 3.53
CA ILE A 260 12.23 3.01 2.76
C ILE A 260 12.61 1.55 2.46
N HIS A 261 12.57 0.67 3.45
CA HIS A 261 13.01 -0.72 3.32
C HIS A 261 11.90 -1.68 2.90
N ARG A 262 10.68 -1.19 2.69
CA ARG A 262 9.49 -1.97 2.30
C ARG A 262 9.31 -3.21 3.18
N LEU A 263 9.38 -3.01 4.49
CA LEU A 263 9.25 -4.12 5.43
C LEU A 263 7.80 -4.60 5.48
N ASP A 264 7.62 -5.92 5.45
CA ASP A 264 6.32 -6.53 5.65
C ASP A 264 5.82 -6.26 7.07
N LEU A 265 4.56 -5.88 7.16
CA LEU A 265 3.90 -5.56 8.41
C LEU A 265 2.66 -6.42 8.59
N ASN A 266 2.48 -6.89 9.83
CA ASN A 266 1.20 -7.43 10.26
C ASN A 266 0.27 -6.32 10.78
N PHE A 267 -1.02 -6.65 10.87
CA PHE A 267 -2.06 -5.71 11.32
C PHE A 267 -1.79 -5.13 12.72
N PHE A 268 -1.20 -5.91 13.62
CA PHE A 268 -0.90 -5.44 14.98
C PHE A 268 0.15 -4.33 14.96
N GLN A 269 1.21 -4.49 14.17
CA GLN A 269 2.24 -3.46 14.01
C GLN A 269 1.67 -2.17 13.43
N ILE A 270 0.77 -2.26 12.44
CA ILE A 270 0.13 -1.08 11.82
C ILE A 270 -0.75 -0.35 12.83
N ASN A 271 -1.52 -1.08 13.63
CA ASN A 271 -2.35 -0.46 14.64
C ASN A 271 -1.50 0.25 15.70
N GLN A 272 -0.35 -0.33 16.07
CA GLN A 272 0.58 0.32 16.98
C GLN A 272 1.15 1.61 16.39
N PHE A 273 1.56 1.61 15.11
CA PHE A 273 2.03 2.84 14.45
C PHE A 273 0.96 3.92 14.36
N LEU A 274 -0.31 3.52 14.19
CA LEU A 274 -1.44 4.45 14.20
C LEU A 274 -1.67 5.09 15.57
N LEU A 275 -1.61 4.29 16.63
CA LEU A 275 -1.71 4.78 18.01
C LEU A 275 -0.58 5.75 18.34
N ASP A 276 0.65 5.38 17.95
CA ASP A 276 1.83 6.20 18.17
C ASP A 276 1.77 7.49 17.33
N ALA A 277 1.28 7.43 16.08
CA ALA A 277 1.06 8.61 15.25
C ALA A 277 -0.02 9.54 15.85
N GLU A 278 -1.14 9.01 16.33
CA GLU A 278 -2.20 9.80 16.97
C GLU A 278 -1.68 10.52 18.22
N GLU A 279 -0.97 9.79 19.08
CA GLU A 279 -0.37 10.33 20.30
C GLU A 279 0.70 11.38 19.98
N PHE A 280 1.53 11.14 18.97
CA PHE A 280 2.53 12.11 18.54
C PHE A 280 1.92 13.40 17.99
N VAL A 281 0.89 13.31 17.15
CA VAL A 281 0.16 14.49 16.64
C VAL A 281 -0.53 15.25 17.77
N ARG A 282 -0.99 14.55 18.82
CA ARG A 282 -1.53 15.17 20.03
C ARG A 282 -0.46 15.97 20.79
N LEU A 283 0.79 15.49 20.84
CA LEU A 283 1.91 16.24 21.44
C LEU A 283 2.30 17.48 20.65
N LEU A 284 2.18 17.43 19.31
CA LEU A 284 2.42 18.58 18.43
C LEU A 284 1.32 19.65 18.51
N ASP A 285 0.25 19.41 19.27
CA ASP A 285 -0.93 20.27 19.35
C ASP A 285 -1.44 20.69 17.95
N ALA A 286 -1.60 19.71 17.06
CA ALA A 286 -1.90 19.92 15.65
C ALA A 286 -3.28 19.32 15.29
N PRO A 287 -4.39 19.99 15.66
CA PRO A 287 -5.73 19.39 15.67
C PRO A 287 -6.24 18.97 14.28
N ILE A 288 -5.88 19.72 13.22
CA ILE A 288 -6.27 19.39 11.84
C ILE A 288 -5.74 18.00 11.44
N TYR A 289 -4.51 17.68 11.83
CA TYR A 289 -3.89 16.39 11.53
C TYR A 289 -4.44 15.29 12.44
N LEU A 290 -4.81 15.62 13.68
CA LEU A 290 -5.45 14.69 14.59
C LEU A 290 -6.82 14.22 14.06
N ASP A 291 -7.59 15.16 13.50
CA ASP A 291 -8.88 14.90 12.87
C ASP A 291 -8.74 14.07 11.58
N ALA A 292 -7.57 14.07 10.94
CA ALA A 292 -7.27 13.22 9.80
C ALA A 292 -6.82 11.80 10.20
N VAL A 293 -6.04 11.64 11.28
CA VAL A 293 -5.53 10.33 11.73
C VAL A 293 -6.59 9.50 12.45
N LYS A 294 -7.43 10.13 13.29
CA LYS A 294 -8.45 9.43 14.08
C LYS A 294 -9.42 8.57 13.27
N PRO A 295 -10.04 9.07 12.18
CA PRO A 295 -10.93 8.26 11.35
C PRO A 295 -10.23 7.08 10.67
N LEU A 296 -8.94 7.24 10.30
CA LEU A 296 -8.14 6.18 9.71
C LEU A 296 -7.91 5.04 10.72
N ARG A 297 -7.60 5.38 11.97
CA ARG A 297 -7.49 4.39 13.05
C ARG A 297 -8.81 3.66 13.26
N GLY A 298 -9.93 4.39 13.36
CA GLY A 298 -11.26 3.80 13.54
C GLY A 298 -11.60 2.78 12.45
N ARG A 299 -11.29 3.08 11.18
CA ARG A 299 -11.48 2.14 10.07
C ARG A 299 -10.58 0.91 10.17
N ILE A 300 -9.31 1.07 10.57
CA ILE A 300 -8.39 -0.07 10.69
C ILE A 300 -8.79 -0.98 11.86
N ASP A 301 -9.24 -0.41 12.98
CA ASP A 301 -9.79 -1.16 14.11
C ASP A 301 -11.03 -1.97 13.69
N GLU A 302 -11.93 -1.38 12.89
CA GLU A 302 -13.09 -2.08 12.33
C GLU A 302 -12.68 -3.24 11.39
N VAL A 303 -11.75 -2.99 10.48
CA VAL A 303 -11.24 -4.00 9.54
C VAL A 303 -10.56 -5.14 10.30
N LEU A 304 -9.77 -4.84 11.32
CA LEU A 304 -9.12 -5.84 12.16
C LEU A 304 -10.14 -6.70 12.90
N LEU A 305 -11.20 -6.08 13.43
CA LEU A 305 -12.28 -6.79 14.11
C LEU A 305 -13.05 -7.73 13.15
N MET A 306 -13.27 -7.31 11.91
CA MET A 306 -13.89 -8.16 10.87
C MET A 306 -12.97 -9.31 10.47
N ALA A 307 -11.70 -9.03 10.16
CA ALA A 307 -10.73 -10.04 9.78
C ALA A 307 -10.55 -11.14 10.84
N ASN A 308 -10.53 -10.76 12.12
CA ASN A 308 -10.45 -11.73 13.22
C ASN A 308 -11.67 -12.64 13.30
N ARG A 309 -12.88 -12.12 13.04
CA ARG A 309 -14.11 -12.94 12.99
C ARG A 309 -14.09 -13.90 11.81
N ASP A 310 -13.66 -13.42 10.64
CA ASP A 310 -13.59 -14.23 9.42
C ASP A 310 -12.56 -15.35 9.58
N ALA A 311 -11.38 -15.05 10.12
CA ALA A 311 -10.35 -16.04 10.41
C ALA A 311 -10.85 -17.14 11.36
N ALA A 312 -11.53 -16.77 12.45
CA ALA A 312 -12.12 -17.73 13.38
C ALA A 312 -13.22 -18.58 12.70
N SER A 313 -14.06 -17.97 11.85
CA SER A 313 -15.08 -18.70 11.10
C SER A 313 -14.47 -19.70 10.11
N ILE A 314 -13.41 -19.31 9.41
CA ILE A 314 -12.69 -20.17 8.47
C ILE A 314 -12.06 -21.35 9.21
N HIS A 315 -11.43 -21.10 10.37
CA HIS A 315 -10.81 -22.15 11.16
C HIS A 315 -11.85 -23.16 11.67
N ASN A 316 -12.96 -22.70 12.26
CA ASN A 316 -14.04 -23.57 12.72
C ASN A 316 -14.65 -24.41 11.58
N GLU A 317 -14.81 -23.81 10.40
CA GLU A 317 -15.29 -24.53 9.22
C GLU A 317 -14.30 -25.60 8.76
N ALA A 318 -13.00 -25.30 8.76
CA ALA A 318 -11.95 -26.24 8.42
C ALA A 318 -11.93 -27.41 9.41
N ASP A 319 -11.95 -27.13 10.73
CA ASP A 319 -11.95 -28.14 11.78
C ASP A 319 -13.17 -29.07 11.66
N ARG A 320 -14.34 -28.50 11.37
CA ARG A 320 -15.56 -29.29 11.13
C ARG A 320 -15.39 -30.25 9.95
N LYS A 321 -14.85 -29.76 8.83
CA LYS A 321 -14.62 -30.59 7.64
C LYS A 321 -13.57 -31.66 7.89
N VAL A 322 -12.52 -31.36 8.64
CA VAL A 322 -11.50 -32.33 9.04
C VAL A 322 -12.12 -33.44 9.89
N ALA A 323 -12.94 -33.09 10.89
CA ALA A 323 -13.64 -34.07 11.72
C ALA A 323 -14.62 -34.96 10.91
N GLU A 324 -15.31 -34.39 9.92
CA GLU A 324 -16.18 -35.17 9.02
C GLU A 324 -15.37 -36.17 8.17
N ILE A 325 -14.22 -35.75 7.64
CA ILE A 325 -13.32 -36.62 6.88
C ILE A 325 -12.79 -37.76 7.76
N GLU A 326 -12.43 -37.46 9.01
CA GLU A 326 -11.98 -38.48 9.97
C GLU A 326 -13.07 -39.51 10.28
N ALA A 327 -14.31 -39.08 10.49
CA ALA A 327 -15.44 -39.98 10.69
C ALA A 327 -15.71 -40.87 9.47
N GLN A 328 -15.59 -40.31 8.25
CA GLN A 328 -15.72 -41.07 7.01
C GLN A 328 -14.60 -42.11 6.86
N ARG A 329 -13.35 -41.75 7.20
CA ARG A 329 -12.21 -42.67 7.19
C ARG A 329 -12.40 -43.83 8.16
N GLU A 330 -12.89 -43.57 9.37
CA GLU A 330 -13.15 -44.63 10.36
C GLU A 330 -14.23 -45.60 9.87
N LYS A 331 -15.30 -45.09 9.26
CA LYS A 331 -16.33 -45.93 8.67
C LYS A 331 -15.78 -46.83 7.55
N LEU A 332 -14.96 -46.27 6.66
CA LEU A 332 -14.33 -47.04 5.59
C LEU A 332 -13.37 -48.10 6.14
N ASN A 333 -12.60 -47.81 7.18
CA ASN A 333 -11.74 -48.79 7.85
C ASN A 333 -12.56 -49.97 8.40
N GLN A 334 -13.71 -49.68 9.03
CA GLN A 334 -14.60 -50.72 9.56
C GLN A 334 -15.17 -51.60 8.44
N GLU A 335 -15.60 -50.99 7.33
CA GLU A 335 -16.09 -51.72 6.15
C GLU A 335 -14.98 -52.59 5.53
N GLU A 336 -13.75 -52.08 5.46
CA GLU A 336 -12.58 -52.83 4.96
C GLU A 336 -12.30 -54.07 5.83
N GLU A 337 -12.29 -53.91 7.15
CA GLU A 337 -12.07 -55.03 8.09
C GLU A 337 -13.17 -56.08 8.02
N ASP A 338 -14.43 -55.68 7.81
CA ASP A 338 -15.54 -56.61 7.63
C ASP A 338 -15.42 -57.40 6.32
N VAL A 339 -14.99 -56.76 5.23
CA VAL A 339 -14.71 -57.44 3.95
C VAL A 339 -13.57 -58.46 4.11
N LYS A 340 -12.46 -58.07 4.75
CA LYS A 340 -11.33 -58.99 5.02
C LYS A 340 -11.76 -60.18 5.87
N ARG A 341 -12.57 -59.95 6.90
CA ARG A 341 -13.12 -61.00 7.78
C ARG A 341 -13.96 -61.99 6.96
N HIS A 342 -14.86 -61.48 6.13
CA HIS A 342 -15.74 -62.31 5.30
C HIS A 342 -14.96 -63.13 4.27
N GLN A 343 -13.91 -62.54 3.69
CA GLN A 343 -13.00 -63.24 2.78
C GLN A 343 -12.26 -64.38 3.50
N SER A 344 -11.70 -64.12 4.69
CA SER A 344 -10.98 -65.13 5.49
C SER A 344 -11.90 -66.30 5.87
N GLU A 345 -13.13 -66.00 6.30
CA GLU A 345 -14.13 -67.02 6.64
C GLU A 345 -14.52 -67.85 5.41
N SER A 346 -14.73 -67.22 4.26
CA SER A 346 -15.03 -67.91 3.00
C SER A 346 -13.88 -68.86 2.60
N LEU A 347 -12.63 -68.40 2.69
CA LEU A 347 -11.45 -69.24 2.41
C LEU A 347 -11.32 -70.42 3.38
N LYS A 348 -11.64 -70.21 4.66
CA LYS A 348 -11.65 -71.28 5.66
C LYS A 348 -12.73 -72.32 5.34
N ASN A 349 -13.95 -71.89 5.05
CA ASN A 349 -15.05 -72.79 4.70
C ASN A 349 -14.73 -73.65 3.46
N ILE A 350 -14.10 -73.06 2.44
CA ILE A 350 -13.63 -73.79 1.25
C ILE A 350 -12.59 -74.84 1.65
N ARG A 351 -11.60 -74.48 2.47
CA ARG A 351 -10.58 -75.41 2.97
C ARG A 351 -11.20 -76.58 3.72
N ASP A 352 -12.09 -76.30 4.68
CA ASP A 352 -12.74 -77.31 5.51
C ASP A 352 -13.63 -78.24 4.66
N SER A 353 -14.25 -77.72 3.59
CA SER A 353 -14.98 -78.55 2.62
C SER A 353 -14.06 -79.49 1.85
N ILE A 354 -12.96 -78.97 1.29
CA ILE A 354 -11.97 -79.76 0.56
C ILE A 354 -11.39 -80.86 1.45
N GLU A 355 -11.05 -80.53 2.69
CA GLU A 355 -10.51 -81.49 3.66
C GLU A 355 -11.50 -82.62 3.94
N ARG A 356 -12.78 -82.29 4.20
CA ARG A 356 -13.83 -83.30 4.38
C ARG A 356 -14.00 -84.20 3.16
N ASP A 357 -14.00 -83.63 1.95
CA ASP A 357 -14.16 -84.41 0.71
C ASP A 357 -12.96 -85.35 0.47
N ILE A 358 -11.73 -84.88 0.74
CA ILE A 358 -10.51 -85.71 0.67
C ILE A 358 -10.61 -86.87 1.67
N PHE A 359 -10.96 -86.60 2.92
CA PHE A 359 -11.08 -87.65 3.94
C PHE A 359 -12.19 -88.65 3.61
N ALA A 360 -13.32 -88.19 3.06
CA ALA A 360 -14.39 -89.08 2.60
C ALA A 360 -13.92 -89.99 1.45
N ALA A 361 -13.21 -89.43 0.46
CA ALA A 361 -12.65 -90.19 -0.65
C ALA A 361 -11.59 -91.21 -0.18
N MET A 362 -10.73 -90.83 0.78
CA MET A 362 -9.76 -91.75 1.39
C MET A 362 -10.45 -92.90 2.14
N GLY A 363 -11.53 -92.63 2.85
CA GLY A 363 -12.35 -93.66 3.51
C GLY A 363 -12.93 -94.66 2.50
N GLN A 364 -13.53 -94.17 1.41
CA GLN A 364 -14.04 -95.02 0.32
C GLN A 364 -12.92 -95.86 -0.32
N ALA A 365 -11.73 -95.30 -0.50
CA ALA A 365 -10.59 -96.04 -1.04
C ALA A 365 -10.10 -97.17 -0.10
N LYS A 366 -10.16 -96.95 1.22
CA LYS A 366 -9.83 -97.96 2.23
C LYS A 366 -10.79 -99.15 2.18
N ASP A 367 -12.09 -98.92 1.97
CA ASP A 367 -13.08 -99.99 1.85
C ASP A 367 -12.82 -100.89 0.62
N VAL A 368 -12.19 -100.35 -0.42
CA VAL A 368 -11.79 -101.09 -1.63
C VAL A 368 -10.43 -101.80 -1.47
N LEU A 369 -9.56 -101.33 -0.56
CA LEU A 369 -8.19 -101.84 -0.34
C LEU A 369 -7.91 -102.07 1.16
N PRO A 370 -8.52 -103.08 1.79
CA PRO A 370 -8.53 -103.24 3.25
C PRO A 370 -7.16 -103.53 3.90
N ASP A 371 -6.18 -104.01 3.12
CA ASP A 371 -4.83 -104.36 3.61
C ASP A 371 -3.85 -103.17 3.68
N ILE A 372 -4.26 -101.98 3.25
CA ILE A 372 -3.43 -100.77 3.28
C ILE A 372 -3.94 -99.88 4.41
N GLY A 373 -3.16 -99.75 5.49
CA GLY A 373 -3.50 -98.97 6.68
C GLY A 373 -3.59 -97.46 6.41
N LEU A 374 -4.68 -97.01 5.81
CA LEU A 374 -4.98 -95.58 5.61
C LEU A 374 -5.60 -94.99 6.88
N ALA A 375 -5.08 -93.82 7.28
CA ALA A 375 -5.40 -93.16 8.54
C ALA A 375 -6.85 -92.65 8.60
N GLU A 376 -7.51 -92.87 9.74
CA GLU A 376 -8.85 -92.38 10.01
C GLU A 376 -8.81 -90.94 10.54
N ASN A 377 -9.76 -90.14 10.06
CA ASN A 377 -9.95 -88.77 10.50
C ASN A 377 -10.35 -88.78 11.99
N ARG A 378 -9.46 -88.38 12.89
CA ARG A 378 -9.80 -88.17 14.30
C ARG A 378 -10.61 -86.89 14.41
N VAL A 379 -11.92 -87.01 14.29
CA VAL A 379 -12.86 -85.99 14.73
C VAL A 379 -12.75 -85.92 16.27
N THR A 380 -12.00 -84.94 16.79
CA THR A 380 -12.09 -84.54 18.20
C THR A 380 -13.10 -83.41 18.34
N SER A 381 -14.02 -83.60 19.29
CA SER A 381 -15.06 -82.68 19.76
C SER A 381 -14.58 -81.30 20.14
#